data_AF-A0ABD3F6F0-F1
#
_entry.id   AF-A0ABD3F6F0-F1
#
_cell.length_a   1.000
_cell.length_b   1.000
_cell.length_c   1.000
_cell.angle_alpha   90.00
_cell.angle_beta   90.00
_cell.angle_gamma   90.00
#
_symmetry.space_group_name_H-M   'P 1'
#
loop_
_entity.id
_entity.type
_entity.pdbx_description
1 polymer ?
#
loop_
_entity_poly.entity_id
_entity_poly.type
_entity_poly.pdbx_seq_one_letter_code
_entity_poly.pdbx_strand_id
1 'polypeptide(L)' 'MPLTILVQLIPRQQPRSYSNSSSALLHPGKVHLTQAAILIQRQYRGKWLAKCSAFNAIDTVKHWRFSKFIEDIEDE' A
#
# COMPACT_ATOMS: atom_id res chain seq x y z
N MET A 1 -7.90 26.13 14.21
CA MET A 1 -7.63 25.03 15.16
C MET A 1 -6.13 24.92 15.36
N PRO A 2 -5.62 25.02 16.60
CA PRO A 2 -4.21 24.83 16.91
C PRO A 2 -3.73 23.41 16.55
N LEU A 3 -2.48 23.29 16.09
CA LEU A 3 -1.89 22.01 15.68
C LEU A 3 -1.90 20.96 16.81
N THR A 4 -1.70 21.40 18.05
CA THR A 4 -1.72 20.55 19.24
C THR A 4 -3.07 19.86 19.43
N ILE A 5 -4.17 20.59 19.22
CA ILE A 5 -5.53 20.06 19.30
C ILE A 5 -5.80 19.11 18.13
N LEU A 6 -5.31 19.44 16.92
CA LEU A 6 -5.45 18.56 15.75
C LEU A 6 -4.76 17.21 15.93
N VAL A 7 -3.53 17.20 16.46
CA VAL A 7 -2.79 15.94 16.70
C VAL A 7 -3.48 15.07 17.73
N GLN A 8 -4.12 15.67 18.75
CA GLN A 8 -4.91 14.93 19.74
C GLN A 8 -6.17 14.29 19.14
N LEU A 9 -6.75 14.90 18.10
CA LEU A 9 -7.95 14.40 17.42
C LEU A 9 -7.66 13.34 16.35
N ILE A 10 -6.47 13.35 15.75
CA ILE A 10 -6.11 12.41 14.69
C ILE A 10 -5.86 11.02 15.30
N PRO A 11 -6.55 9.96 14.84
CA PRO A 11 -6.32 8.62 15.35
C PRO A 11 -4.90 8.16 15.01
N ARG A 12 -4.28 7.43 15.95
CA ARG A 12 -2.95 6.86 15.74
C ARG A 12 -2.98 5.88 14.57
N GLN A 13 -1.92 5.90 13.77
CA GLN A 13 -1.75 4.94 12.68
C GLN A 13 -1.52 3.55 13.26
N GLN A 14 -2.27 2.57 12.76
CA GLN A 14 -2.14 1.17 13.18
C GLN A 14 -1.24 0.39 12.22
N PRO A 15 -0.49 -0.61 12.70
CA PRO A 15 0.25 -1.52 11.83
C PRO A 15 -0.70 -2.35 10.99
N ARG A 16 -0.30 -2.68 9.76
CA ARG A 16 -1.05 -3.58 8.88
C ARG A 16 -0.39 -4.95 8.85
N SER A 17 -1.16 -5.99 9.14
CA SER A 17 -0.73 -7.38 9.04
C SER A 17 -0.90 -7.90 7.61
N TYR A 18 0.00 -8.80 7.22
CA TYR A 18 0.02 -9.46 5.93
C TYR A 18 0.42 -10.93 6.10
N SER A 19 -0.04 -11.78 5.19
CA SER A 19 0.38 -13.18 5.15
C SER A 19 1.80 -13.30 4.60
N ASN A 20 2.61 -14.15 5.22
CA ASN A 20 3.94 -14.48 4.69
C ASN A 20 3.78 -15.36 3.44
N SER A 21 4.32 -14.92 2.30
CA SER A 21 4.32 -15.67 1.04
C SER A 21 5.64 -16.40 0.76
N SER A 22 6.58 -16.37 1.69
CA SER A 22 7.85 -17.11 1.62
C SER A 22 7.79 -18.42 2.38
N SER A 23 8.56 -19.40 1.91
CA SER A 23 8.86 -20.61 2.66
C SER A 23 10.15 -20.42 3.44
N ALA A 24 10.14 -20.74 4.74
CA ALA A 24 11.30 -20.62 5.62
C ALA A 24 12.48 -21.52 5.21
N LEU A 25 12.19 -22.64 4.53
CA LEU A 25 13.20 -23.57 4.03
C LEU A 25 13.89 -23.05 2.76
N LEU A 26 13.11 -22.44 1.87
CA LEU A 26 13.61 -21.94 0.58
C LEU A 26 14.28 -20.56 0.72
N HIS A 27 13.78 -19.75 1.65
CA HIS A 27 14.22 -18.37 1.87
C HIS A 27 14.50 -18.11 3.36
N PRO A 28 15.53 -18.76 3.94
CA PRO A 28 15.88 -18.53 5.33
C PRO A 28 16.31 -17.07 5.54
N GLY A 29 15.76 -16.43 6.57
CA GLY A 29 16.06 -15.04 6.92
C GLY A 29 15.37 -13.98 6.04
N LYS A 30 14.53 -14.36 5.07
CA LYS A 30 13.73 -13.44 4.26
C LYS A 30 12.25 -13.69 4.49
N VAL A 31 11.45 -12.63 4.47
CA VAL A 31 10.00 -12.68 4.52
C VAL A 31 9.47 -12.06 3.23
N HIS A 32 8.73 -12.83 2.44
CA HIS A 32 8.10 -12.33 1.23
C HIS A 32 6.68 -11.86 1.53
N LEU A 33 6.30 -10.77 0.88
CA LEU A 33 5.01 -10.13 1.00
C LEU A 33 4.37 -10.07 -0.39
N THR A 34 3.16 -10.62 -0.52
CA THR A 34 2.31 -10.42 -1.69
C THR A 34 1.15 -9.51 -1.32
N GLN A 35 1.04 -8.36 -2.00
CA GLN A 35 0.02 -7.37 -1.72
C GLN A 35 -0.48 -6.72 -3.02
N ALA A 36 -1.79 -6.50 -3.12
CA ALA A 36 -2.37 -5.64 -4.15
C ALA A 36 -2.27 -4.15 -3.77
N ALA A 37 -1.92 -3.31 -4.75
CA ALA A 37 -1.97 -1.87 -4.56
C ALA A 37 -3.41 -1.39 -4.47
N ILE A 38 -3.79 -0.76 -3.34
CA ILE A 38 -5.15 -0.25 -3.16
C ILE A 38 -5.16 1.23 -3.53
N LEU A 39 -5.78 1.52 -4.68
CA LEU A 39 -6.08 2.87 -5.14
C LEU A 39 -7.59 3.03 -5.24
N ILE A 40 -8.13 4.01 -4.51
CA ILE A 40 -9.57 4.29 -4.54
C ILE A 40 -9.75 5.66 -5.18
N GLN A 41 -10.43 5.68 -6.33
CA GLN A 41 -10.90 6.91 -6.94
C GLN A 41 -12.27 7.25 -6.37
N ARG A 42 -12.37 8.35 -5.61
CA ARG A 42 -13.67 8.86 -5.16
C ARG A 42 -14.14 9.93 -6.14
N GLN A 43 -15.44 9.91 -6.45
CA GLN A 43 -16.07 10.80 -7.43
C GLN A 43 -15.83 12.31 -7.18
N TYR A 44 -15.55 12.74 -5.94
CA TYR A 44 -15.50 14.17 -5.59
C TYR A 44 -14.25 14.62 -4.79
N ARG A 45 -13.29 13.74 -4.48
CA ARG A 45 -12.16 14.08 -3.58
C ARG A 45 -10.80 13.54 -4.04
N GLY A 46 -10.65 13.32 -5.34
CA GLY A 46 -9.40 12.83 -5.93
C GLY A 46 -9.09 11.37 -5.62
N LYS A 47 -7.87 10.97 -5.96
CA LYS A 47 -7.37 9.60 -5.76
C LYS A 47 -6.82 9.44 -4.35
N TRP A 48 -7.27 8.42 -3.63
CA TRP A 48 -6.75 8.04 -2.33
C TRP A 48 -5.90 6.79 -2.48
N LEU A 49 -4.66 6.88 -2.00
CA LEU A 49 -3.73 5.78 -1.92
C LEU A 49 -3.74 5.24 -0.48
N ALA A 50 -3.90 3.93 -0.34
CA ALA A 50 -3.73 3.31 0.97
C ALA A 50 -2.24 3.40 1.36
N LYS A 51 -1.98 3.93 2.56
CA LYS A 51 -0.62 4.27 3.04
C LYS A 51 0.35 3.08 2.96
N CYS A 52 -0.05 1.89 3.42
CA CYS A 52 0.85 0.75 3.50
C CYS A 52 1.15 0.13 2.12
N SER A 53 0.18 0.04 1.21
CA SER A 53 0.47 -0.39 -0.17
C SER A 53 1.30 0.62 -0.94
N ALA A 54 1.04 1.92 -0.75
CA ALA A 54 1.77 2.97 -1.45
C ALA A 54 3.22 3.09 -0.96
N PHE A 55 3.46 2.94 0.34
CA PHE A 55 4.81 2.94 0.89
C PHE A 55 5.66 1.80 0.30
N ASN A 56 5.12 0.58 0.29
CA ASN A 56 5.79 -0.59 -0.28
C ASN A 56 5.94 -0.48 -1.82
N ALA A 57 4.99 0.14 -2.50
CA ALA A 57 5.07 0.41 -3.93
C ALA A 57 6.25 1.33 -4.26
N ILE A 58 6.45 2.43 -3.53
CA ILE A 58 7.54 3.39 -3.81
C ILE A 58 8.92 2.73 -3.68
N ASP A 59 9.09 1.83 -2.72
CA ASP A 59 10.36 1.09 -2.56
C ASP A 59 10.56 -0.01 -3.63
N THR A 60 9.48 -0.59 -4.15
CA THR A 60 9.52 -1.62 -5.21
C THR A 60 9.55 -1.05 -6.64
N VAL A 61 9.16 0.22 -6.85
CA VAL A 61 9.22 0.94 -8.15
C VAL A 61 10.67 1.10 -8.66
N LYS A 62 11.69 0.92 -7.81
CA LYS A 62 13.07 0.80 -8.28
C LYS A 62 13.32 -0.47 -9.11
N HIS A 63 12.40 -1.45 -9.10
CA HIS A 63 12.55 -2.70 -9.85
C HIS A 63 11.36 -3.12 -10.73
N TRP A 64 10.15 -2.57 -10.58
CA TRP A 64 9.01 -2.94 -11.44
C TRP A 64 8.21 -1.72 -11.93
N ARG A 65 8.07 -1.64 -13.27
CA ARG A 65 7.26 -0.66 -14.01
C ARG A 65 5.78 -0.90 -13.69
N PHE A 66 5.16 0.05 -13.00
CA PHE A 66 3.72 0.11 -12.63
C PHE A 66 2.74 0.21 -13.82
N SER A 67 3.20 0.02 -15.06
CA SER A 67 2.43 0.42 -16.25
C SER A 67 1.33 -0.56 -16.65
N LYS A 68 1.33 -1.81 -16.19
CA LYS A 68 0.52 -2.87 -16.84
C LYS A 68 -0.80 -3.22 -16.15
N PHE A 69 -1.03 -2.79 -14.90
CA PHE A 69 -2.19 -3.27 -14.14
C PHE A 69 -3.42 -2.34 -14.21
N ILE A 70 -3.29 -1.13 -14.77
CA ILE A 70 -4.43 -0.22 -14.94
C ILE A 70 -5.18 -0.52 -16.24
N GLU A 71 -4.50 -1.02 -17.28
CA GLU A 71 -5.13 -1.33 -18.57
C GLU A 71 -6.11 -2.51 -18.46
N ASP A 72 -5.85 -3.51 -17.61
CA ASP A 72 -6.70 -4.71 -17.50
C ASP A 72 -8.03 -4.49 -16.72
N ILE A 73 -8.26 -3.30 -16.13
CA ILE A 73 -9.50 -2.99 -15.38
C ILE A 73 -10.51 -2.20 -16.24
N GLU A 74 -10.08 -1.57 -17.33
CA GLU A 74 -10.98 -0.79 -18.21
C GLU A 74 -11.64 -1.66 -19.30
N ASP A 75 -11.23 -2.91 -19.47
CA ASP A 75 -11.68 -3.82 -20.54
C ASP A 75 -12.65 -4.94 -20.08
N GLU A 76 -13.22 -4.88 -18.88
CA GLU A 76 -14.24 -5.86 -18.39
C GLU A 76 -15.62 -5.23 -18.16
#